data_AF-A0A7K6A5A6-F1
#
_entry.id   AF-A0A7K6A5A6-F1
#
_cell.length_a   1.000
_cell.length_b   1.000
_cell.length_c   1.000
_cell.angle_alpha   90.00
_cell.angle_beta   90.00
_cell.angle_gamma   90.00
#
_symmetry.space_group_name_H-M   'P 1'
#
loop_
_entity.id
_entity.type
_entity.pdbx_description
1 polymer ?
#
loop_
_entity_poly.entity_id
_entity_poly.type
_entity_poly.pdbx_seq_one_letter_code
_entity_poly.pdbx_strand_id
1 'polypeptide(L)'
;MGPAEELVRIAKKLDKMVARKSTEGALDLLKSLTGYTMTIQLLQTTRIGVAVNSVRKHCSDEEVVASAKILIKNWKRLLESTTPKKEKDSDGDKEKKKGLDVSSCPNEGAPGETPVTARRKGRRDSSCCRGTLAGPWGCARTPPPACPPGVCPHRANSSKAKPEAPRTPTSPSFSPSPCFLAPCYLTGDSVRDKCIEMLTAALRMDDDYKEFGVNCEKMASEIEDHILWGGTDMKYRNRVRSRISNLKDPKNPGLRRNVLGGAIEPALIARMTAEEMASDELKQLRNAMTQEAIREHQMAKTGGTVTDLFQCGKCKKKNCTYNQVQTRSADEPMTTFVLCNECGNRWKVC
;
A
#
# COMPACT_ATOMS: atom_id res chain seq x y z
N MET A 1 -25.33 6.58 -30.05
CA MET A 1 -24.28 6.76 -29.02
C MET A 1 -23.54 5.45 -28.91
N GLY A 2 -22.22 5.48 -28.72
CA GLY A 2 -21.42 4.27 -28.53
C GLY A 2 -21.54 3.74 -27.10
N PRO A 3 -21.44 2.41 -26.88
CA PRO A 3 -21.53 1.83 -25.53
C PRO A 3 -20.44 2.37 -24.58
N ALA A 4 -19.27 2.73 -25.12
CA ALA A 4 -18.21 3.40 -24.35
C ALA A 4 -18.63 4.79 -23.81
N GLU A 5 -19.38 5.57 -24.60
CA GLU A 5 -19.85 6.90 -24.19
C GLU A 5 -20.84 6.81 -23.02
N GLU A 6 -21.74 5.83 -23.08
CA GLU A 6 -22.75 5.60 -22.05
C GLU A 6 -22.10 5.14 -20.74
N LEU A 7 -21.14 4.22 -20.80
CA LEU A 7 -20.37 3.79 -19.64
C LEU A 7 -19.57 4.94 -19.00
N VAL A 8 -19.01 5.87 -19.79
CA VAL A 8 -18.37 7.09 -19.25
C VAL A 8 -19.39 8.02 -18.58
N ARG A 9 -20.63 8.11 -19.08
CA ARG A 9 -21.71 8.86 -18.41
C ARG A 9 -22.15 8.18 -17.12
N ILE A 10 -22.24 6.86 -17.08
CA ILE A 10 -22.56 6.09 -15.87
C ILE A 10 -21.45 6.24 -14.82
N ALA A 11 -20.17 6.14 -15.20
CA ALA A 11 -19.03 6.40 -14.31
C ALA A 11 -19.13 7.79 -13.66
N LYS A 12 -19.30 8.85 -14.47
CA LYS A 12 -19.45 10.23 -13.99
C LYS A 12 -20.68 10.44 -13.10
N LYS A 13 -21.76 9.67 -13.28
CA LYS A 13 -22.92 9.67 -12.35
C LYS A 13 -22.56 9.01 -11.03
N LEU A 14 -21.92 7.84 -11.05
CA LEU A 14 -21.50 7.09 -9.85
C LEU A 14 -20.53 7.91 -8.98
N ASP A 15 -19.49 8.51 -9.56
CA ASP A 15 -18.56 9.37 -8.83
C ASP A 15 -19.25 10.62 -8.25
N LYS A 16 -20.22 11.21 -8.98
CA LYS A 16 -20.99 12.37 -8.51
C LYS A 16 -21.96 12.04 -7.37
N MET A 17 -22.52 10.82 -7.35
CA MET A 17 -23.34 10.33 -6.23
C MET A 17 -22.48 10.07 -4.99
N VAL A 18 -21.33 9.40 -5.14
CA VAL A 18 -20.34 9.19 -4.07
C VAL A 18 -19.87 10.51 -3.47
N ALA A 19 -19.49 11.48 -4.30
CA ALA A 19 -19.06 12.81 -3.83
C ALA A 19 -20.17 13.58 -3.08
N ARG A 20 -21.44 13.23 -3.30
CA ARG A 20 -22.61 13.82 -2.62
C ARG A 20 -23.13 12.97 -1.46
N LYS A 21 -22.56 11.78 -1.21
CA LYS A 21 -23.07 10.75 -0.27
C LYS A 21 -24.54 10.36 -0.48
N SER A 22 -25.05 10.54 -1.70
CA SER A 22 -26.41 10.14 -2.08
C SER A 22 -26.35 8.73 -2.69
N THR A 23 -27.28 7.86 -2.31
CA THR A 23 -27.36 6.47 -2.80
C THR A 23 -28.58 6.23 -3.72
N GLU A 24 -29.48 7.20 -3.81
CA GLU A 24 -30.66 7.18 -4.68
C GLU A 24 -30.26 6.97 -6.15
N GLY A 25 -30.80 5.92 -6.79
CA GLY A 25 -30.47 5.56 -8.17
C GLY A 25 -29.09 4.92 -8.37
N ALA A 26 -28.24 4.81 -7.35
CA ALA A 26 -26.95 4.13 -7.46
C ALA A 26 -27.12 2.63 -7.75
N LEU A 27 -28.11 2.01 -7.12
CA LEU A 27 -28.43 0.59 -7.30
C LEU A 27 -28.85 0.28 -8.75
N ASP A 28 -29.66 1.13 -9.38
CA ASP A 28 -30.12 0.93 -10.76
C ASP A 28 -29.02 1.21 -11.80
N LEU A 29 -28.11 2.13 -11.51
CA LEU A 29 -26.89 2.33 -12.30
C LEU A 29 -25.89 1.16 -12.18
N LEU A 30 -25.92 0.39 -11.10
CA LEU A 30 -25.18 -0.88 -11.00
C LEU A 30 -25.93 -2.04 -11.68
N LYS A 31 -27.28 -2.07 -11.66
CA LYS A 31 -28.08 -3.03 -12.43
C LYS A 31 -27.86 -2.86 -13.94
N SER A 32 -27.89 -1.64 -14.47
CA SER A 32 -27.64 -1.41 -15.91
C SER A 32 -26.23 -1.85 -16.32
N LEU A 33 -25.20 -1.57 -15.50
CA LEU A 33 -23.84 -2.08 -15.68
C LEU A 33 -23.73 -3.62 -15.66
N THR A 34 -24.68 -4.32 -15.04
CA THR A 34 -24.74 -5.78 -15.03
C THR A 34 -25.29 -6.35 -16.34
N GLY A 35 -26.07 -5.58 -17.10
CA GLY A 35 -26.58 -5.96 -18.42
C GLY A 35 -25.58 -5.79 -19.58
N TYR A 36 -24.49 -5.05 -19.39
CA TYR A 36 -23.47 -4.83 -20.42
C TYR A 36 -22.42 -5.95 -20.46
N THR A 37 -22.20 -6.52 -21.65
CA THR A 37 -21.11 -7.47 -21.95
C THR A 37 -19.74 -6.77 -21.97
N MET A 38 -19.25 -6.49 -20.76
CA MET A 38 -18.05 -5.71 -20.52
C MET A 38 -16.78 -6.40 -21.06
N THR A 39 -15.94 -5.67 -21.82
CA THR A 39 -14.63 -6.15 -22.28
C THR A 39 -13.48 -5.41 -21.58
N ILE A 40 -12.26 -5.98 -21.62
CA ILE A 40 -11.08 -5.39 -20.97
C ILE A 40 -10.72 -4.02 -21.55
N GLN A 41 -10.78 -3.88 -22.87
CA GLN A 41 -10.60 -2.59 -23.57
C GLN A 41 -11.61 -1.55 -23.07
N LEU A 42 -12.86 -1.95 -22.86
CA LEU A 42 -13.93 -1.09 -22.38
C LEU A 42 -13.74 -0.69 -20.91
N LEU A 43 -13.26 -1.60 -20.06
CA LEU A 43 -12.87 -1.30 -18.67
C LEU A 43 -11.70 -0.30 -18.58
N GLN A 44 -10.68 -0.47 -19.41
CA GLN A 44 -9.48 0.36 -19.43
C GLN A 44 -9.77 1.78 -19.95
N THR A 45 -10.50 1.89 -21.07
CA THR A 45 -10.85 3.18 -21.69
C THR A 45 -11.84 3.99 -20.87
N THR A 46 -12.90 3.37 -20.34
CA THR A 46 -13.96 4.07 -19.59
C THR A 46 -13.59 4.32 -18.12
N ARG A 47 -12.60 3.58 -17.58
CA ARG A 47 -12.21 3.55 -16.15
C ARG A 47 -13.35 3.22 -15.17
N ILE A 48 -14.49 2.68 -15.63
CA ILE A 48 -15.69 2.38 -14.82
C ILE A 48 -15.40 1.53 -13.57
N GLY A 49 -14.39 0.64 -13.62
CA GLY A 49 -13.94 -0.16 -12.47
C GLY A 49 -13.42 0.67 -11.29
N VAL A 50 -12.94 1.89 -11.52
CA VAL A 50 -12.53 2.82 -10.46
C VAL A 50 -13.77 3.42 -9.78
N ALA A 51 -14.73 3.92 -10.55
CA ALA A 51 -15.98 4.50 -10.04
C ALA A 51 -16.80 3.47 -9.22
N VAL A 52 -16.95 2.24 -9.71
CA VAL A 52 -17.65 1.17 -8.97
C VAL A 52 -16.88 0.74 -7.70
N ASN A 53 -15.55 0.83 -7.69
CA ASN A 53 -14.76 0.62 -6.48
C ASN A 53 -14.82 1.82 -5.51
N SER A 54 -15.10 3.03 -6.00
CA SER A 54 -15.40 4.23 -5.20
C SER A 54 -16.74 4.05 -4.48
N VAL A 55 -17.79 3.66 -5.22
CA VAL A 55 -19.12 3.27 -4.68
C VAL A 55 -18.99 2.20 -3.59
N ARG A 56 -18.25 1.11 -3.87
CA ARG A 56 -17.96 0.05 -2.89
C ARG A 56 -17.27 0.53 -1.59
N LYS A 57 -16.54 1.65 -1.63
CA LYS A 57 -15.81 2.20 -0.47
C LYS A 57 -16.58 3.25 0.32
N HIS A 58 -17.54 3.93 -0.31
CA HIS A 58 -18.07 5.21 0.19
C HIS A 58 -19.61 5.28 0.24
N CYS A 59 -20.33 4.31 -0.30
CA CYS A 59 -21.77 4.15 -0.07
C CYS A 59 -22.03 3.32 1.20
N SER A 60 -23.06 3.69 1.96
CA SER A 60 -23.47 3.00 3.20
C SER A 60 -24.38 1.79 2.96
N ASP A 61 -25.06 1.73 1.81
CA ASP A 61 -26.13 0.77 1.55
C ASP A 61 -25.56 -0.59 1.15
N GLU A 62 -25.77 -1.61 1.98
CA GLU A 62 -25.18 -2.94 1.78
C GLU A 62 -25.59 -3.61 0.46
N GLU A 63 -26.79 -3.33 -0.08
CA GLU A 63 -27.19 -3.82 -1.40
C GLU A 63 -26.37 -3.20 -2.54
N VAL A 64 -26.19 -1.87 -2.52
CA VAL A 64 -25.36 -1.13 -3.49
C VAL A 64 -23.91 -1.63 -3.41
N VAL A 65 -23.39 -1.81 -2.19
CA VAL A 65 -22.05 -2.34 -1.96
C VAL A 65 -21.96 -3.81 -2.39
N ALA A 66 -23.00 -4.63 -2.22
CA ALA A 66 -23.07 -6.01 -2.71
C ALA A 66 -23.03 -6.10 -4.24
N SER A 67 -23.87 -5.33 -4.94
CA SER A 67 -23.84 -5.26 -6.41
C SER A 67 -22.47 -4.81 -6.93
N ALA A 68 -21.85 -3.80 -6.29
CA ALA A 68 -20.50 -3.35 -6.64
C ALA A 68 -19.42 -4.43 -6.36
N LYS A 69 -19.51 -5.16 -5.23
CA LYS A 69 -18.65 -6.32 -4.90
C LYS A 69 -18.76 -7.41 -6.01
N ILE A 70 -19.96 -7.68 -6.54
CA ILE A 70 -20.21 -8.69 -7.59
C ILE A 70 -19.64 -8.26 -8.95
N LEU A 71 -19.91 -7.03 -9.40
CA LEU A 71 -19.39 -6.50 -10.67
C LEU A 71 -17.86 -6.54 -10.71
N ILE A 72 -17.19 -6.07 -9.64
CA ILE A 72 -15.72 -6.10 -9.54
C ILE A 72 -15.19 -7.54 -9.58
N LYS A 73 -15.89 -8.52 -8.98
CA LYS A 73 -15.50 -9.94 -9.04
C LYS A 73 -15.62 -10.51 -10.46
N ASN A 74 -16.68 -10.16 -11.19
CA ASN A 74 -16.87 -10.57 -12.58
C ASN A 74 -15.77 -10.00 -13.50
N TRP A 75 -15.53 -8.69 -13.42
CA TRP A 75 -14.52 -8.00 -14.23
C TRP A 75 -13.07 -8.46 -13.94
N LYS A 76 -12.77 -8.89 -12.70
CA LYS A 76 -11.50 -9.56 -12.38
C LYS A 76 -11.35 -10.93 -13.05
N ARG A 77 -12.41 -11.75 -13.08
CA ARG A 77 -12.39 -13.04 -13.77
C ARG A 77 -12.07 -12.89 -15.26
N LEU A 78 -12.59 -11.85 -15.91
CA LEU A 78 -12.30 -11.54 -17.31
C LEU A 78 -10.80 -11.28 -17.54
N LEU A 79 -10.18 -10.45 -16.68
CA LEU A 79 -8.73 -10.16 -16.73
C LEU A 79 -7.87 -11.41 -16.48
N GLU A 80 -8.29 -12.29 -15.56
CA GLU A 80 -7.61 -13.57 -15.29
C GLU A 80 -7.70 -14.52 -16.50
N SER A 81 -8.87 -14.59 -17.17
CA SER A 81 -9.13 -15.50 -18.29
C SER A 81 -8.42 -15.17 -19.61
N THR A 82 -7.89 -13.96 -19.77
CA THR A 82 -7.13 -13.56 -20.97
C THR A 82 -5.61 -13.77 -20.85
N THR A 83 -5.13 -14.39 -19.77
CA THR A 83 -3.72 -14.77 -19.66
C THR A 83 -3.49 -16.16 -20.29
N PRO A 84 -2.62 -16.31 -21.30
CA PRO A 84 -2.42 -17.60 -21.95
C PRO A 84 -1.65 -18.54 -21.00
N LYS A 85 -2.30 -19.62 -20.58
CA LYS A 85 -1.68 -20.72 -19.83
C LYS A 85 -1.72 -22.00 -20.65
N LYS A 86 -0.58 -22.70 -20.68
CA LYS A 86 -0.48 -24.06 -21.21
C LYS A 86 -1.41 -25.00 -20.44
N GLU A 87 -1.89 -26.01 -21.14
CA GLU A 87 -2.74 -27.08 -20.61
C GLU A 87 -2.01 -27.93 -19.58
N LYS A 88 -2.66 -28.18 -18.44
CA LYS A 88 -2.72 -29.48 -17.78
C LYS A 88 -3.90 -29.50 -16.81
N ASP A 89 -4.53 -30.66 -16.68
CA ASP A 89 -5.86 -30.84 -16.08
C ASP A 89 -5.78 -31.40 -14.64
N SER A 90 -6.82 -31.14 -13.84
CA SER A 90 -7.16 -31.75 -12.52
C SER A 90 -6.08 -31.74 -11.40
N ASP A 91 -6.37 -31.52 -10.12
CA ASP A 91 -7.62 -31.26 -9.37
C ASP A 91 -7.29 -30.46 -8.07
N GLY A 92 -8.28 -30.12 -7.24
CA GLY A 92 -8.07 -30.03 -5.78
C GLY A 92 -7.66 -28.69 -5.13
N ASP A 93 -8.68 -27.92 -4.72
CA ASP A 93 -8.69 -26.96 -3.59
C ASP A 93 -8.01 -25.56 -3.69
N LYS A 94 -8.35 -24.64 -2.76
CA LYS A 94 -8.38 -23.18 -3.01
C LYS A 94 -8.38 -22.25 -1.76
N GLU A 95 -7.36 -22.32 -0.90
CA GLU A 95 -7.20 -21.38 0.24
C GLU A 95 -6.37 -20.10 -0.10
N LYS A 96 -7.08 -19.06 -0.56
CA LYS A 96 -7.21 -17.80 0.22
C LYS A 96 -5.94 -16.99 0.61
N LYS A 97 -5.01 -16.73 -0.31
CA LYS A 97 -4.00 -15.65 -0.12
C LYS A 97 -4.64 -14.26 0.02
N LYS A 98 -4.76 -13.74 1.25
CA LYS A 98 -4.97 -12.29 1.51
C LYS A 98 -3.65 -11.54 1.38
N GLY A 99 -3.40 -10.96 0.21
CA GLY A 99 -2.42 -9.87 0.08
C GLY A 99 -3.03 -8.56 0.56
N LEU A 100 -2.30 -7.82 1.40
CA LEU A 100 -2.53 -6.40 1.64
C LEU A 100 -1.38 -5.63 1.00
N ASP A 101 -1.69 -4.84 -0.03
CA ASP A 101 -0.82 -3.75 -0.46
C ASP A 101 -0.89 -2.61 0.56
N VAL A 102 0.24 -1.93 0.78
CA VAL A 102 0.32 -0.71 1.58
C VAL A 102 0.75 0.44 0.68
N SER A 103 -0.24 1.12 0.11
CA SER A 103 0.01 2.29 -0.73
C SER A 103 0.47 3.47 0.13
N SER A 104 1.70 3.94 -0.08
CA SER A 104 2.20 5.21 0.47
C SER A 104 2.37 6.21 -0.66
N CYS A 105 1.49 7.23 -0.71
CA CYS A 105 1.61 8.34 -1.66
C CYS A 105 2.52 9.44 -1.10
N PRO A 106 3.29 10.15 -1.94
CA PRO A 106 4.01 11.36 -1.55
C PRO A 106 3.05 12.55 -1.39
N ASN A 107 3.50 13.61 -0.71
CA ASN A 107 2.83 14.90 -0.68
C ASN A 107 3.85 16.04 -0.68
N GLU A 108 3.93 16.78 -1.78
CA GLU A 108 4.69 18.02 -1.91
C GLU A 108 3.86 19.22 -1.41
N GLY A 109 4.50 20.23 -0.79
CA GLY A 109 3.78 21.40 -0.27
C GLY A 109 4.55 22.27 0.72
N ALA A 110 5.61 22.93 0.27
CA ALA A 110 6.23 24.09 0.95
C ALA A 110 5.48 25.40 0.54
N PRO A 111 5.68 26.60 1.16
CA PRO A 111 6.99 27.21 1.43
C PRO A 111 7.16 28.01 2.76
N GLY A 112 8.42 28.37 3.06
CA GLY A 112 8.82 29.51 3.92
C GLY A 112 8.74 29.30 5.45
N GLU A 113 9.64 29.84 6.29
CA GLU A 113 10.78 30.75 6.09
C GLU A 113 12.01 30.31 6.95
N THR A 114 13.08 31.11 6.98
CA THR A 114 14.37 30.81 7.67
C THR A 114 14.78 31.97 8.61
N PRO A 115 15.91 31.89 9.35
CA PRO A 115 16.32 30.86 10.31
C PRO A 115 16.52 31.46 11.73
N VAL A 116 16.51 30.63 12.80
CA VAL A 116 16.70 31.10 14.19
C VAL A 116 18.03 30.67 14.82
N THR A 117 18.76 31.65 15.37
CA THR A 117 19.98 31.46 16.19
C THR A 117 19.65 31.40 17.69
N ALA A 118 20.43 30.63 18.45
CA ALA A 118 20.13 30.22 19.82
C ALA A 118 20.21 31.30 20.93
N ARG A 119 19.37 31.18 21.99
CA ARG A 119 19.83 31.21 23.41
C ARG A 119 18.82 30.82 24.52
N ARG A 120 19.35 29.99 25.45
CA ARG A 120 19.05 29.67 26.88
C ARG A 120 18.06 30.51 27.75
N LYS A 121 17.47 29.79 28.76
CA LYS A 121 16.79 30.21 30.03
C LYS A 121 15.37 30.81 29.90
N GLY A 122 14.44 30.70 30.88
CA GLY A 122 14.40 29.94 32.15
C GLY A 122 13.50 30.58 33.25
N ARG A 123 13.01 29.77 34.24
CA ARG A 123 12.00 30.08 35.33
C ARG A 123 10.52 30.10 34.83
N ARG A 124 9.50 29.58 35.56
CA ARG A 124 8.87 29.88 36.90
C ARG A 124 8.00 31.17 36.88
N ASP A 125 6.81 31.27 37.50
CA ASP A 125 6.17 30.49 38.59
C ASP A 125 4.61 30.63 38.65
N SER A 126 3.95 29.89 39.56
CA SER A 126 2.67 30.16 40.30
C SER A 126 1.32 30.61 39.66
N SER A 127 0.33 29.69 39.73
CA SER A 127 -0.99 29.76 40.43
C SER A 127 -2.10 30.81 40.15
N CYS A 128 -3.32 30.29 39.92
CA CYS A 128 -4.66 30.71 40.46
C CYS A 128 -5.22 32.14 40.29
N CYS A 129 -6.50 32.47 40.58
CA CYS A 129 -7.81 31.75 40.60
C CYS A 129 -8.93 32.78 40.90
N ARG A 130 -10.12 32.71 40.28
CA ARG A 130 -11.36 33.32 40.83
C ARG A 130 -12.65 32.78 40.19
N GLY A 131 -13.71 32.65 40.98
CA GLY A 131 -15.09 32.30 40.58
C GLY A 131 -16.08 32.68 41.71
N THR A 132 -17.39 32.52 41.47
CA THR A 132 -18.53 32.76 42.41
C THR A 132 -19.82 32.33 41.69
N LEU A 133 -20.81 31.61 42.23
CA LEU A 133 -20.95 30.79 43.45
C LEU A 133 -21.76 29.51 43.04
N ALA A 134 -22.57 28.73 43.79
CA ALA A 134 -23.16 28.77 45.13
C ALA A 134 -23.31 27.32 45.71
N GLY A 135 -24.19 27.14 46.70
CA GLY A 135 -24.62 25.85 47.31
C GLY A 135 -25.85 26.09 48.20
N PRO A 136 -26.11 25.33 49.30
CA PRO A 136 -25.50 24.09 49.85
C PRO A 136 -26.47 22.87 49.71
N TRP A 137 -26.42 21.69 50.38
CA TRP A 137 -25.59 20.97 51.40
C TRP A 137 -25.20 19.58 50.80
N GLY A 138 -24.67 18.50 51.44
CA GLY A 138 -24.36 18.10 52.83
C GLY A 138 -25.42 17.17 53.47
N CYS A 139 -25.13 16.09 54.22
CA CYS A 139 -23.86 15.45 54.60
C CYS A 139 -24.04 13.99 55.14
N ALA A 140 -23.03 13.10 54.98
CA ALA A 140 -22.70 11.89 55.81
C ALA A 140 -23.69 10.67 55.85
N ARG A 141 -23.35 9.39 56.18
CA ARG A 141 -22.07 8.62 56.37
C ARG A 141 -22.29 7.06 56.47
N THR A 142 -21.70 6.25 55.57
CA THR A 142 -21.01 4.93 55.83
C THR A 142 -21.85 3.70 56.38
N PRO A 143 -21.33 2.47 56.70
CA PRO A 143 -21.66 1.22 55.95
C PRO A 143 -22.10 -0.05 56.80
N PRO A 144 -21.59 -1.31 56.59
CA PRO A 144 -22.27 -2.50 56.05
C PRO A 144 -22.62 -3.64 57.08
N PRO A 145 -23.17 -4.81 56.66
CA PRO A 145 -22.38 -6.08 56.63
C PRO A 145 -22.83 -7.11 55.53
N ALA A 146 -22.54 -8.43 55.67
CA ALA A 146 -22.63 -9.44 54.58
C ALA A 146 -23.00 -10.91 54.98
N CYS A 147 -23.54 -11.68 54.01
CA CYS A 147 -23.44 -13.16 53.78
C CYS A 147 -23.96 -14.20 54.84
N PRO A 148 -24.02 -15.54 54.55
CA PRO A 148 -24.07 -16.21 53.22
C PRO A 148 -25.27 -17.13 52.72
N PRO A 149 -25.62 -18.35 53.22
CA PRO A 149 -25.56 -19.55 52.33
C PRO A 149 -26.78 -20.51 52.22
N GLY A 150 -26.80 -21.34 51.15
CA GLY A 150 -27.08 -22.80 51.26
C GLY A 150 -28.10 -23.48 50.30
N VAL A 151 -27.90 -24.81 50.14
CA VAL A 151 -28.85 -25.88 49.66
C VAL A 151 -29.06 -26.09 48.13
N CYS A 152 -28.97 -27.36 47.72
CA CYS A 152 -29.44 -27.93 46.44
C CYS A 152 -30.08 -29.32 46.69
N PRO A 153 -31.07 -29.76 45.87
CA PRO A 153 -31.27 -31.21 45.68
C PRO A 153 -31.64 -31.67 44.24
N HIS A 154 -31.18 -32.87 43.88
CA HIS A 154 -31.75 -33.90 42.96
C HIS A 154 -32.38 -33.49 41.60
N ARG A 155 -31.88 -33.96 40.43
CA ARG A 155 -31.84 -35.34 39.87
C ARG A 155 -33.19 -35.86 39.31
N ALA A 156 -33.38 -35.78 37.99
CA ALA A 156 -34.01 -36.85 37.17
C ALA A 156 -33.80 -36.65 35.64
N ASN A 157 -33.70 -37.76 34.92
CA ASN A 157 -33.49 -37.91 33.47
C ASN A 157 -34.76 -37.69 32.62
N SER A 158 -34.62 -37.13 31.40
CA SER A 158 -35.28 -37.71 30.21
C SER A 158 -34.68 -37.22 28.88
N SER A 159 -34.64 -38.10 27.89
CA SER A 159 -34.09 -37.88 26.54
C SER A 159 -35.14 -37.42 25.52
N LYS A 160 -34.78 -36.51 24.60
CA LYS A 160 -35.45 -36.38 23.30
C LYS A 160 -34.53 -35.76 22.25
N ALA A 161 -34.38 -36.42 21.11
CA ALA A 161 -33.61 -35.92 19.97
C ALA A 161 -34.37 -34.79 19.23
N LYS A 162 -33.62 -33.92 18.56
CA LYS A 162 -34.14 -32.86 17.66
C LYS A 162 -33.22 -32.77 16.43
N PRO A 163 -33.75 -32.64 15.20
CA PRO A 163 -32.96 -32.81 13.98
C PRO A 163 -31.98 -31.66 13.71
N GLU A 164 -30.95 -31.96 12.93
CA GLU A 164 -29.87 -31.05 12.55
C GLU A 164 -30.25 -30.15 11.36
N ALA A 165 -29.75 -28.91 11.37
CA ALA A 165 -29.93 -27.94 10.29
C ALA A 165 -28.62 -27.12 10.09
N PRO A 166 -28.37 -26.55 8.89
CA PRO A 166 -26.99 -26.28 8.45
C PRO A 166 -26.26 -25.16 9.19
N ARG A 167 -24.96 -25.36 9.41
CA ARG A 167 -24.07 -24.37 10.04
C ARG A 167 -23.55 -23.35 9.02
N THR A 168 -23.63 -22.07 9.34
CA THR A 168 -22.88 -21.00 8.66
C THR A 168 -21.43 -20.93 9.20
N PRO A 169 -20.44 -20.53 8.37
CA PRO A 169 -19.04 -20.57 8.76
C PRO A 169 -18.62 -19.37 9.65
N THR A 170 -18.32 -19.67 10.92
CA THR A 170 -17.76 -18.72 11.89
C THR A 170 -16.33 -18.28 11.52
N SER A 171 -15.93 -17.08 11.96
CA SER A 171 -14.56 -16.55 11.85
C SER A 171 -13.50 -17.52 12.44
N PRO A 172 -12.29 -17.60 11.85
CA PRO A 172 -11.22 -18.45 12.38
C PRO A 172 -10.71 -17.89 13.72
N SER A 173 -10.79 -18.71 14.77
CA SER A 173 -10.07 -18.48 16.03
C SER A 173 -8.58 -18.81 15.84
N PHE A 174 -7.70 -18.05 16.48
CA PHE A 174 -6.27 -18.34 16.51
C PHE A 174 -5.97 -19.43 17.55
N SER A 175 -6.07 -20.69 17.15
CA SER A 175 -5.51 -21.81 17.93
C SER A 175 -3.96 -21.80 17.83
N PRO A 176 -3.23 -21.91 18.95
CA PRO A 176 -1.77 -21.99 18.91
C PRO A 176 -1.35 -23.35 18.31
N SER A 177 -0.72 -23.31 17.14
CA SER A 177 -0.04 -24.49 16.59
C SER A 177 1.25 -24.76 17.35
N PRO A 178 1.66 -26.02 17.57
CA PRO A 178 2.94 -26.32 18.21
C PRO A 178 4.10 -25.76 17.37
N CYS A 179 5.06 -25.13 18.03
CA CYS A 179 6.28 -24.61 17.41
C CYS A 179 7.31 -25.75 17.32
N PHE A 180 7.79 -26.04 16.11
CA PHE A 180 8.71 -27.17 15.85
C PHE A 180 10.21 -26.79 15.87
N LEU A 181 10.55 -25.65 16.50
CA LEU A 181 11.95 -25.24 16.67
C LEU A 181 12.62 -26.03 17.80
N ALA A 182 13.92 -26.31 17.66
CA ALA A 182 14.69 -26.89 18.75
C ALA A 182 14.68 -25.97 20.01
N PRO A 183 14.60 -26.51 21.25
CA PRO A 183 14.51 -25.72 22.49
C PRO A 183 15.60 -24.66 22.71
N CYS A 184 16.75 -24.79 22.05
CA CYS A 184 17.84 -23.81 22.09
C CYS A 184 17.62 -22.55 21.24
N TYR A 185 16.56 -22.50 20.43
CA TYR A 185 16.18 -21.32 19.61
C TYR A 185 14.78 -20.79 19.96
N LEU A 186 14.17 -21.28 21.04
CA LEU A 186 12.93 -20.70 21.57
C LEU A 186 13.24 -19.41 22.32
N THR A 187 12.60 -18.33 21.87
CA THR A 187 12.75 -16.99 22.42
C THR A 187 11.81 -16.74 23.60
N GLY A 188 10.73 -17.51 23.70
CA GLY A 188 9.62 -17.29 24.65
C GLY A 188 8.54 -16.34 24.11
N ASP A 189 8.88 -15.52 23.11
CA ASP A 189 7.92 -14.76 22.31
C ASP A 189 7.37 -15.63 21.17
N SER A 190 6.14 -16.14 21.32
CA SER A 190 5.46 -16.94 20.27
C SER A 190 5.40 -16.26 18.87
N VAL A 191 5.48 -14.92 18.81
CA VAL A 191 5.58 -14.16 17.56
C VAL A 191 6.98 -14.23 16.95
N ARG A 192 8.04 -14.19 17.77
CA ARG A 192 9.44 -14.34 17.32
C ARG A 192 9.71 -15.78 16.92
N ASP A 193 9.27 -16.75 17.73
CA ASP A 193 9.37 -18.19 17.43
C ASP A 193 8.71 -18.52 16.06
N LYS A 194 7.51 -18.00 15.80
CA LYS A 194 6.86 -18.19 14.48
C LYS A 194 7.59 -17.47 13.34
N CYS A 195 8.27 -16.35 13.61
CA CYS A 195 9.10 -15.66 12.62
C CYS A 195 10.38 -16.45 12.30
N ILE A 196 11.05 -17.03 13.30
CA ILE A 196 12.22 -17.92 13.14
C ILE A 196 11.81 -19.20 12.39
N GLU A 197 10.66 -19.80 12.69
CA GLU A 197 10.13 -20.95 11.94
C GLU A 197 9.89 -20.60 10.46
N MET A 198 9.27 -19.44 10.18
CA MET A 198 9.02 -19.00 8.80
C MET A 198 10.30 -18.60 8.03
N LEU A 199 11.33 -18.12 8.72
CA LEU A 199 12.67 -17.89 8.15
C LEU A 199 13.40 -19.21 7.88
N THR A 200 13.32 -20.17 8.81
CA THR A 200 13.84 -21.54 8.63
C THR A 200 13.20 -22.20 7.40
N ALA A 201 11.88 -22.08 7.23
CA ALA A 201 11.13 -22.57 6.07
C ALA A 201 11.35 -21.74 4.77
N ALA A 202 12.10 -20.63 4.84
CA ALA A 202 12.60 -19.91 3.67
C ALA A 202 14.00 -20.37 3.28
N LEU A 203 14.87 -20.62 4.27
CA LEU A 203 16.23 -21.17 4.07
C LEU A 203 16.21 -22.64 3.62
N ARG A 204 15.24 -23.43 4.07
CA ARG A 204 15.04 -24.84 3.66
C ARG A 204 14.40 -25.02 2.26
N MET A 205 14.15 -23.93 1.51
CA MET A 205 13.61 -24.02 0.16
C MET A 205 14.58 -24.71 -0.82
N ASP A 206 14.03 -25.53 -1.70
CA ASP A 206 14.72 -26.22 -2.80
C ASP A 206 15.95 -27.05 -2.37
N ASP A 207 16.01 -27.43 -1.09
CA ASP A 207 17.01 -28.31 -0.47
C ASP A 207 18.50 -27.89 -0.53
N ASP A 208 18.83 -26.69 -1.04
CA ASP A 208 20.21 -26.15 -1.13
C ASP A 208 21.03 -26.32 0.17
N TYR A 209 20.38 -26.18 1.34
CA TYR A 209 21.04 -26.28 2.65
C TYR A 209 21.73 -27.64 2.89
N LYS A 210 21.34 -28.69 2.17
CA LYS A 210 21.98 -30.02 2.21
C LYS A 210 23.38 -30.00 1.59
N GLU A 211 23.63 -29.14 0.59
CA GLU A 211 24.94 -28.99 -0.07
C GLU A 211 25.94 -28.29 0.85
N PHE A 212 25.48 -27.33 1.66
CA PHE A 212 26.32 -26.54 2.58
C PHE A 212 26.42 -27.12 4.01
N GLY A 213 25.55 -28.07 4.39
CA GLY A 213 25.54 -28.69 5.72
C GLY A 213 25.13 -27.76 6.88
N VAL A 214 24.56 -26.59 6.58
CA VAL A 214 24.32 -25.52 7.57
C VAL A 214 23.01 -25.74 8.33
N ASN A 215 23.04 -25.56 9.66
CA ASN A 215 21.84 -25.57 10.49
C ASN A 215 20.97 -24.33 10.23
N CYS A 216 19.93 -24.50 9.42
CA CYS A 216 18.97 -23.44 9.06
C CYS A 216 18.26 -22.81 10.27
N GLU A 217 18.08 -23.50 11.39
CA GLU A 217 17.38 -22.96 12.56
C GLU A 217 18.26 -21.95 13.29
N LYS A 218 19.55 -22.27 13.48
CA LYS A 218 20.57 -21.35 14.01
C LYS A 218 20.74 -20.11 13.12
N MET A 219 20.80 -20.33 11.81
CA MET A 219 20.90 -19.24 10.83
C MET A 219 19.64 -18.35 10.85
N ALA A 220 18.45 -18.94 11.02
CA ALA A 220 17.20 -18.20 11.12
C ALA A 220 17.08 -17.38 12.41
N SER A 221 17.54 -17.89 13.57
CA SER A 221 17.56 -17.13 14.82
C SER A 221 18.55 -15.96 14.75
N GLU A 222 19.76 -16.18 14.23
CA GLU A 222 20.76 -15.09 14.07
C GLU A 222 20.27 -13.97 13.14
N ILE A 223 19.60 -14.32 12.05
CA ILE A 223 18.96 -13.33 11.15
C ILE A 223 17.82 -12.58 11.87
N GLU A 224 17.06 -13.24 12.73
CA GLU A 224 15.91 -12.65 13.42
C GLU A 224 16.32 -11.75 14.59
N ASP A 225 17.31 -12.14 15.40
CA ASP A 225 17.91 -11.30 16.44
C ASP A 225 18.47 -10.00 15.85
N HIS A 226 19.18 -10.07 14.71
CA HIS A 226 19.67 -8.87 14.02
C HIS A 226 18.56 -8.02 13.38
N ILE A 227 17.32 -8.53 13.26
CA ILE A 227 16.13 -7.77 12.82
C ILE A 227 15.37 -7.16 14.00
N LEU A 228 15.57 -7.64 15.24
CA LEU A 228 14.91 -7.17 16.46
C LEU A 228 15.46 -5.82 16.96
N TRP A 229 15.34 -4.78 16.15
CA TRP A 229 15.78 -3.44 16.52
C TRP A 229 14.69 -2.68 17.31
N GLY A 230 14.51 -3.07 18.58
CA GLY A 230 13.71 -2.34 19.58
C GLY A 230 12.31 -2.89 19.88
N GLY A 231 11.84 -3.96 19.24
CA GLY A 231 10.59 -4.66 19.61
C GLY A 231 9.92 -5.45 18.49
N THR A 232 8.89 -6.24 18.84
CA THR A 232 8.11 -7.14 17.94
C THR A 232 7.07 -6.42 17.06
N ASP A 233 7.45 -5.21 16.65
CA ASP A 233 6.61 -4.17 16.07
C ASP A 233 6.06 -4.52 14.67
N MET A 234 5.16 -3.70 14.14
CA MET A 234 4.71 -3.86 12.74
C MET A 234 5.85 -3.65 11.74
N LYS A 235 6.82 -2.79 12.07
CA LYS A 235 8.07 -2.59 11.29
C LYS A 235 8.90 -3.87 11.25
N TYR A 236 9.12 -4.50 12.40
CA TYR A 236 9.81 -5.79 12.55
C TYR A 236 9.09 -6.90 11.75
N ARG A 237 7.77 -7.08 11.94
CA ARG A 237 6.99 -8.11 11.21
C ARG A 237 6.97 -7.88 9.69
N ASN A 238 7.04 -6.62 9.23
CA ASN A 238 7.20 -6.30 7.80
C ASN A 238 8.61 -6.61 7.28
N ARG A 239 9.65 -6.32 8.09
CA ARG A 239 11.06 -6.63 7.77
C ARG A 239 11.29 -8.14 7.63
N VAL A 240 10.81 -8.95 8.58
CA VAL A 240 10.86 -10.42 8.52
C VAL A 240 10.16 -10.94 7.27
N ARG A 241 8.92 -10.50 7.00
CA ARG A 241 8.18 -10.91 5.77
C ARG A 241 8.89 -10.49 4.48
N SER A 242 9.62 -9.37 4.48
CA SER A 242 10.45 -8.96 3.34
C SER A 242 11.63 -9.92 3.12
N ARG A 243 12.36 -10.34 4.17
CA ARG A 243 13.45 -11.34 4.05
C ARG A 243 12.93 -12.66 3.49
N ILE A 244 11.84 -13.17 4.08
CA ILE A 244 11.18 -14.41 3.64
C ILE A 244 10.79 -14.32 2.16
N SER A 245 10.24 -13.18 1.71
CA SER A 245 9.84 -13.03 0.30
C SER A 245 11.01 -12.99 -0.69
N ASN A 246 12.23 -12.64 -0.26
CA ASN A 246 13.41 -12.60 -1.14
C ASN A 246 14.17 -13.93 -1.10
N LEU A 247 14.32 -14.55 0.08
CA LEU A 247 14.89 -15.91 0.22
C LEU A 247 14.05 -16.99 -0.48
N LYS A 248 12.77 -16.70 -0.74
CA LYS A 248 11.84 -17.57 -1.49
C LYS A 248 11.55 -17.09 -2.91
N ASP A 249 12.32 -16.17 -3.48
CA ASP A 249 12.15 -15.77 -4.89
C ASP A 249 12.76 -16.83 -5.83
N PRO A 250 11.95 -17.57 -6.63
CA PRO A 250 12.48 -18.55 -7.57
C PRO A 250 13.31 -17.93 -8.70
N LYS A 251 13.31 -16.60 -8.85
CA LYS A 251 14.17 -15.87 -9.78
C LYS A 251 15.55 -15.54 -9.21
N ASN A 252 15.78 -15.73 -7.91
CA ASN A 252 17.07 -15.46 -7.27
C ASN A 252 17.47 -16.55 -6.24
N PRO A 253 17.65 -17.83 -6.67
CA PRO A 253 18.22 -18.87 -5.79
C PRO A 253 19.66 -18.53 -5.35
N GLY A 254 20.37 -17.70 -6.13
CA GLY A 254 21.72 -17.22 -5.80
C GLY A 254 21.78 -16.48 -4.46
N LEU A 255 20.79 -15.64 -4.13
CA LEU A 255 20.71 -14.98 -2.82
C LEU A 255 20.68 -16.00 -1.67
N ARG A 256 19.83 -17.04 -1.78
CA ARG A 256 19.69 -18.07 -0.74
C ARG A 256 20.97 -18.90 -0.62
N ARG A 257 21.59 -19.29 -1.74
CA ARG A 257 22.89 -19.99 -1.77
C ARG A 257 24.02 -19.14 -1.17
N ASN A 258 24.06 -17.83 -1.43
CA ASN A 258 25.06 -16.93 -0.86
C ASN A 258 24.90 -16.74 0.66
N VAL A 259 23.67 -16.79 1.18
CA VAL A 259 23.41 -16.80 2.65
C VAL A 259 23.80 -18.15 3.27
N LEU A 260 23.42 -19.28 2.64
CA LEU A 260 23.75 -20.62 3.13
C LEU A 260 25.26 -20.91 3.08
N GLY A 261 25.96 -20.43 2.05
CA GLY A 261 27.41 -20.52 1.91
C GLY A 261 28.21 -19.45 2.68
N GLY A 262 27.56 -18.62 3.51
CA GLY A 262 28.22 -17.63 4.36
C GLY A 262 28.79 -16.40 3.65
N ALA A 263 28.61 -16.27 2.33
CA ALA A 263 29.02 -15.08 1.55
C ALA A 263 28.16 -13.83 1.88
N ILE A 264 27.00 -14.01 2.50
CA ILE A 264 26.17 -12.94 3.07
C ILE A 264 25.93 -13.26 4.55
N GLU A 265 26.56 -12.49 5.45
CA GLU A 265 26.40 -12.65 6.89
C GLU A 265 24.96 -12.38 7.37
N PRO A 266 24.50 -13.03 8.48
CA PRO A 266 23.23 -12.73 9.15
C PRO A 266 23.01 -11.24 9.41
N ALA A 267 24.03 -10.54 9.92
CA ALA A 267 23.99 -9.10 10.19
C ALA A 267 23.92 -8.23 8.93
N LEU A 268 24.33 -8.76 7.76
CA LEU A 268 24.23 -8.07 6.49
C LEU A 268 22.84 -8.25 5.88
N ILE A 269 22.31 -9.49 5.81
CA ILE A 269 20.94 -9.73 5.34
C ILE A 269 19.89 -9.09 6.25
N ALA A 270 20.12 -9.02 7.56
CA ALA A 270 19.23 -8.31 8.48
C ALA A 270 19.10 -6.82 8.17
N ARG A 271 20.16 -6.17 7.67
CA ARG A 271 20.20 -4.71 7.39
C ARG A 271 19.77 -4.33 5.97
N MET A 272 20.31 -4.96 4.94
CA MET A 272 20.18 -4.58 3.51
C MET A 272 18.73 -4.28 3.05
N THR A 273 18.51 -3.45 2.04
CA THR A 273 17.17 -3.10 1.57
C THR A 273 16.49 -4.24 0.80
N ALA A 274 15.18 -4.08 0.50
CA ALA A 274 14.46 -5.00 -0.38
C ALA A 274 14.85 -4.83 -1.86
N GLU A 275 15.44 -3.70 -2.23
CA GLU A 275 16.01 -3.48 -3.56
C GLU A 275 17.41 -4.12 -3.68
N GLU A 276 18.21 -4.09 -2.62
CA GLU A 276 19.56 -4.67 -2.58
C GLU A 276 19.61 -6.19 -2.67
N MET A 277 18.56 -6.87 -2.16
CA MET A 277 18.36 -8.34 -2.22
C MET A 277 17.83 -8.85 -3.57
N ALA A 278 17.36 -7.97 -4.46
CA ALA A 278 16.87 -8.40 -5.77
C ALA A 278 18.00 -9.01 -6.61
N SER A 279 17.66 -9.82 -7.62
CA SER A 279 18.67 -10.35 -8.55
C SER A 279 19.44 -9.20 -9.21
N ASP A 280 20.75 -9.39 -9.44
CA ASP A 280 21.61 -8.31 -9.92
C ASP A 280 21.16 -7.74 -11.27
N GLU A 281 20.58 -8.56 -12.15
CA GLU A 281 19.92 -8.12 -13.39
C GLU A 281 18.74 -7.17 -13.11
N LEU A 282 17.84 -7.51 -12.18
CA LEU A 282 16.68 -6.69 -11.84
C LEU A 282 17.08 -5.40 -11.10
N LYS A 283 18.16 -5.48 -10.31
CA LYS A 283 18.79 -4.35 -9.62
C LYS A 283 19.45 -3.39 -10.61
N GLN A 284 20.20 -3.91 -11.58
CA GLN A 284 20.77 -3.13 -12.69
C GLN A 284 19.68 -2.49 -13.55
N LEU A 285 18.62 -3.23 -13.93
CA LEU A 285 17.50 -2.70 -14.72
C LEU A 285 16.76 -1.57 -13.99
N ARG A 286 16.47 -1.73 -12.69
CA ARG A 286 15.89 -0.65 -11.87
C ARG A 286 16.80 0.56 -11.82
N ASN A 287 18.09 0.36 -11.54
CA ASN A 287 19.06 1.47 -11.48
C ASN A 287 19.18 2.20 -12.82
N ALA A 288 19.20 1.48 -13.95
CA ALA A 288 19.24 2.05 -15.28
C ALA A 288 18.00 2.90 -15.59
N MET A 289 16.79 2.37 -15.36
CA MET A 289 15.55 3.14 -15.58
C MET A 289 15.43 4.35 -14.63
N THR A 290 15.88 4.22 -13.38
CA THR A 290 15.88 5.36 -12.43
C THR A 290 16.89 6.43 -12.84
N GLN A 291 18.09 6.04 -13.26
CA GLN A 291 19.09 6.98 -13.80
C GLN A 291 18.62 7.63 -15.11
N GLU A 292 17.89 6.91 -15.95
CA GLU A 292 17.30 7.42 -17.18
C GLU A 292 16.18 8.44 -16.91
N ALA A 293 15.25 8.13 -16.00
CA ALA A 293 14.21 9.08 -15.58
C ALA A 293 14.79 10.34 -14.93
N ILE A 294 15.86 10.21 -14.12
CA ILE A 294 16.60 11.35 -13.56
C ILE A 294 17.24 12.17 -14.69
N ARG A 295 17.89 11.51 -15.67
CA ARG A 295 18.53 12.16 -16.82
C ARG A 295 17.52 12.91 -17.69
N GLU A 296 16.38 12.29 -18.00
CA GLU A 296 15.29 12.92 -18.75
C GLU A 296 14.74 14.14 -18.02
N HIS A 297 14.45 14.01 -16.71
CA HIS A 297 13.94 15.10 -15.90
C HIS A 297 14.92 16.28 -15.77
N GLN A 298 16.23 16.00 -15.62
CA GLN A 298 17.28 17.02 -15.64
C GLN A 298 17.43 17.72 -17.01
N MET A 299 17.02 17.08 -18.10
CA MET A 299 17.10 17.60 -19.47
C MET A 299 15.84 18.35 -19.91
N ALA A 300 15.00 18.79 -18.97
CA ALA A 300 13.82 19.62 -19.21
C ALA A 300 14.19 20.99 -19.81
N LYS A 301 14.35 21.04 -21.13
CA LYS A 301 14.68 22.25 -21.89
C LYS A 301 13.62 23.33 -21.70
N THR A 302 14.06 24.58 -21.55
CA THR A 302 13.20 25.76 -21.46
C THR A 302 12.21 25.82 -22.61
N GLY A 303 10.92 25.89 -22.28
CA GLY A 303 9.83 25.77 -23.23
C GLY A 303 9.80 26.87 -24.29
N GLY A 304 9.96 26.46 -25.55
CA GLY A 304 9.84 27.30 -26.74
C GLY A 304 10.13 26.48 -28.00
N THR A 305 9.60 26.90 -29.13
CA THR A 305 9.85 26.25 -30.42
C THR A 305 11.23 26.64 -30.94
N VAL A 306 12.13 25.67 -31.10
CA VAL A 306 13.48 25.91 -31.66
C VAL A 306 13.35 26.33 -33.12
N THR A 307 14.11 27.35 -33.53
CA THR A 307 14.07 27.89 -34.89
C THR A 307 15.39 28.54 -35.29
N ASP A 308 15.74 28.42 -36.57
CA ASP A 308 16.85 29.15 -37.22
C ASP A 308 16.37 30.39 -38.00
N LEU A 309 15.09 30.75 -37.91
CA LEU A 309 14.51 31.95 -38.55
C LEU A 309 15.13 33.25 -38.03
N PHE A 310 15.61 33.26 -36.79
CA PHE A 310 16.13 34.46 -36.12
C PHE A 310 17.63 34.35 -35.89
N GLN A 311 18.41 35.31 -36.41
CA GLN A 311 19.84 35.42 -36.12
C GLN A 311 20.06 36.31 -34.88
N CYS A 312 20.85 35.84 -33.92
CA CYS A 312 21.12 36.61 -32.70
C CYS A 312 22.12 37.75 -32.95
N GLY A 313 21.71 38.99 -32.68
CA GLY A 313 22.57 40.16 -32.85
C GLY A 313 23.88 40.18 -32.02
N LYS A 314 23.96 39.41 -30.92
CA LYS A 314 25.18 39.31 -30.09
C LYS A 314 26.19 38.29 -30.60
N CYS A 315 25.77 37.03 -30.77
CA CYS A 315 26.68 35.92 -31.13
C CYS A 315 26.65 35.52 -32.61
N LYS A 316 25.78 36.15 -33.42
CA LYS A 316 25.55 35.90 -34.86
C LYS A 316 25.12 34.46 -35.22
N LYS A 317 24.93 33.57 -34.25
CA LYS A 317 24.35 32.23 -34.44
C LYS A 317 22.82 32.30 -34.62
N LYS A 318 22.24 31.27 -35.26
CA LYS A 318 20.80 31.17 -35.53
C LYS A 318 20.02 30.32 -34.52
N ASN A 319 20.69 29.46 -33.74
CA ASN A 319 20.09 28.61 -32.70
C ASN A 319 19.33 29.44 -31.65
N CYS A 320 18.02 29.58 -31.86
CA CYS A 320 17.11 30.35 -31.02
C CYS A 320 15.86 29.50 -30.69
N THR A 321 15.18 29.87 -29.61
CA THR A 321 13.80 29.45 -29.32
C THR A 321 12.88 30.65 -29.45
N TYR A 322 11.66 30.45 -29.95
CA TYR A 322 10.61 31.47 -29.93
C TYR A 322 9.39 31.01 -29.14
N ASN A 323 8.62 31.97 -28.65
CA ASN A 323 7.35 31.77 -27.96
C ASN A 323 6.43 32.96 -28.24
N GLN A 324 5.19 32.70 -28.64
CA GLN A 324 4.21 33.72 -29.01
C GLN A 324 3.21 33.90 -27.86
N VAL A 325 3.14 35.11 -27.32
CA VAL A 325 2.31 35.44 -26.16
C VAL A 325 1.51 36.70 -26.45
N GLN A 326 0.20 36.65 -26.23
CA GLN A 326 -0.66 37.83 -26.27
C GLN A 326 -0.52 38.57 -24.93
N THR A 327 0.35 39.59 -24.89
CA THR A 327 0.69 40.33 -23.67
C THR A 327 -0.13 41.61 -23.46
N ARG A 328 -1.12 41.86 -24.30
CA ARG A 328 -1.91 43.10 -24.38
C ARG A 328 -3.36 42.82 -24.83
N SER A 329 -4.18 43.87 -24.92
CA SER A 329 -5.59 43.85 -25.32
C SER A 329 -5.84 43.09 -26.63
N ALA A 330 -7.08 42.65 -26.84
CA ALA A 330 -7.49 41.83 -27.99
C ALA A 330 -7.21 42.49 -29.36
N ASP A 331 -7.11 43.82 -29.40
CA ASP A 331 -6.85 44.62 -30.61
C ASP A 331 -5.37 44.61 -31.05
N GLU A 332 -4.43 44.12 -30.21
CA GLU A 332 -3.02 43.97 -30.58
C GLU A 332 -2.65 42.51 -30.97
N PRO A 333 -1.84 42.32 -32.02
CA PRO A 333 -1.40 40.99 -32.45
C PRO A 333 -0.46 40.32 -31.45
N MET A 334 -0.33 38.99 -31.55
CA MET A 334 0.53 38.20 -30.66
C MET A 334 2.00 38.66 -30.72
N THR A 335 2.60 38.93 -29.56
CA THR A 335 4.01 39.34 -29.51
C THR A 335 4.91 38.11 -29.55
N THR A 336 5.86 38.09 -30.50
CA THR A 336 6.82 36.98 -30.62
C THR A 336 8.06 37.29 -29.78
N PHE A 337 8.27 36.53 -28.70
CA PHE A 337 9.49 36.58 -27.90
C PHE A 337 10.50 35.58 -28.44
N VAL A 338 11.75 36.01 -28.61
CA VAL A 338 12.86 35.19 -29.11
C VAL A 338 13.98 35.16 -28.07
N LEU A 339 14.53 33.97 -27.82
CA LEU A 339 15.66 33.71 -26.94
C LEU A 339 16.76 33.02 -27.75
N CYS A 340 17.99 33.52 -27.72
CA CYS A 340 19.12 32.80 -28.29
C CYS A 340 19.67 31.79 -27.28
N ASN A 341 19.66 30.51 -27.66
CA ASN A 341 20.05 29.39 -26.81
C ASN A 341 21.58 29.37 -26.53
N GLU A 342 22.37 30.09 -27.34
CA GLU A 342 23.84 30.12 -27.33
C GLU A 342 24.44 31.18 -26.39
N CYS A 343 23.69 32.24 -26.08
CA CYS A 343 24.20 33.37 -25.30
C CYS A 343 23.14 34.04 -24.40
N GLY A 344 21.99 33.38 -24.18
CA GLY A 344 20.91 33.86 -23.31
C GLY A 344 20.23 35.17 -23.72
N ASN A 345 20.56 35.73 -24.90
CA ASN A 345 20.01 37.01 -25.31
C ASN A 345 18.53 36.87 -25.65
N ARG A 346 17.66 37.66 -25.02
CA ARG A 346 16.21 37.64 -25.25
C ARG A 346 15.74 38.98 -25.82
N TRP A 347 14.89 38.93 -26.84
CA TRP A 347 14.29 40.11 -27.46
C TRP A 347 12.83 39.83 -27.87
N LYS A 348 12.12 40.87 -28.30
CA LYS A 348 10.81 40.78 -28.94
C LYS A 348 10.94 41.08 -30.43
N VAL A 349 10.10 40.44 -31.23
CA VAL A 349 9.80 40.83 -32.61
C VAL A 349 8.39 41.44 -32.57
N CYS A 350 8.28 42.66 -33.06
CA CYS A 350 7.03 43.39 -33.29
C CYS A 350 6.67 43.31 -34.79
#